data_AF-A0A529NSF7-F1
#
_entry.id   AF-A0A529NSF7-F1
#
_cell.length_a   1.000
_cell.length_b   1.000
_cell.length_c   1.000
_cell.angle_alpha   90.00
_cell.angle_beta   90.00
_cell.angle_gamma   90.00
#
_symmetry.space_group_name_H-M   'P 1'
#
loop_
_entity.id
_entity.type
_entity.pdbx_description
1 polymer ?
#
loop_
_entity_poly.entity_id
_entity_poly.type
_entity_poly.pdbx_seq_one_letter_code
_entity_poly.pdbx_strand_id
1 'polypeptide(L)'
;AEAAGEILDLQRGSTMGSLIDPMMTHETSTTGTFLAIIMVALYLAAGGLELTLNSFYDSYSLWPIDRVLPVFSEEAATVFLGLLTQVLTMALTMVFPLIICMLLSDLVLAFLARASPHLNIFALSLIVKTLVFSLVLVLYAAFLIAYMSRDLGFLKDVTQQIEAIGCRDCL
;
A
#
# COMPACT_ATOMS: atom_id res chain seq x y z
N ALA A 1 -3.75 2.13 -1.80
CA ALA A 1 -4.63 2.35 -0.62
C ALA A 1 -6.05 1.86 -0.88
N GLU A 2 -6.71 2.31 -1.94
CA GLU A 2 -8.11 1.98 -2.21
C GLU A 2 -8.38 0.46 -2.28
N ALA A 3 -7.64 -0.27 -3.12
CA ALA A 3 -7.74 -1.74 -3.19
C ALA A 3 -7.48 -2.44 -1.85
N ALA A 4 -6.60 -1.89 -1.00
CA ALA A 4 -6.36 -2.46 0.33
C ALA A 4 -7.56 -2.24 1.25
N GLY A 5 -8.20 -1.07 1.20
CA GLY A 5 -9.44 -0.81 1.94
C GLY A 5 -10.63 -1.64 1.45
N GLU A 6 -10.73 -1.89 0.15
CA GLU A 6 -11.73 -2.82 -0.41
C GLU A 6 -11.51 -4.25 0.07
N ILE A 7 -10.27 -4.75 0.05
CA ILE A 7 -9.94 -6.09 0.57
C ILE A 7 -10.29 -6.21 2.05
N LEU A 8 -10.04 -5.18 2.85
CA LEU A 8 -10.41 -5.14 4.26
C LEU A 8 -11.93 -5.12 4.47
N ASP A 9 -12.65 -4.41 3.62
CA ASP A 9 -14.12 -4.36 3.61
C ASP A 9 -14.77 -5.69 3.23
N LEU A 10 -14.15 -6.38 2.28
CA LEU A 10 -14.47 -7.77 1.95
C LEU A 10 -14.18 -8.71 3.13
N GLN A 11 -13.01 -8.57 3.78
CA GLN A 11 -12.59 -9.44 4.88
C GLN A 11 -13.42 -9.26 6.17
N ARG A 12 -13.91 -8.04 6.44
CA ARG A 12 -14.85 -7.76 7.54
C ARG A 12 -16.31 -8.11 7.19
N GLY A 13 -16.60 -8.34 5.91
CA GLY A 13 -17.93 -8.69 5.42
C GLY A 13 -18.89 -7.51 5.30
N SER A 14 -18.41 -6.26 5.35
CA SER A 14 -19.27 -5.08 5.16
C SER A 14 -19.80 -4.98 3.74
N THR A 15 -19.09 -5.58 2.79
CA THR A 15 -19.40 -5.51 1.35
C THR A 15 -19.87 -6.86 0.79
N MET A 16 -20.22 -7.84 1.66
CA MET A 16 -20.73 -9.15 1.23
C MET A 16 -22.03 -9.07 0.39
N GLY A 17 -22.81 -7.99 0.53
CA GLY A 17 -24.01 -7.75 -0.30
C GLY A 17 -23.69 -7.62 -1.80
N SER A 18 -22.54 -7.03 -2.15
CA SER A 18 -22.10 -6.86 -3.54
C SER A 18 -21.60 -8.14 -4.20
N LEU A 19 -21.20 -9.14 -3.40
CA LEU A 19 -20.83 -10.48 -3.89
C LEU A 19 -22.06 -11.34 -4.21
N ILE A 20 -23.19 -11.06 -3.55
CA ILE A 20 -24.45 -11.80 -3.71
C ILE A 20 -25.26 -11.24 -4.88
N ASP A 21 -25.19 -9.93 -5.14
CA ASP A 21 -25.80 -9.29 -6.32
C ASP A 21 -24.88 -8.22 -6.93
N PRO A 22 -24.13 -8.54 -8.00
CA PRO A 22 -23.25 -7.57 -8.68
C PRO A 22 -24.03 -6.52 -9.50
N MET A 23 -25.36 -6.63 -9.63
CA MET A 23 -26.20 -5.60 -10.26
C MET A 23 -26.61 -4.48 -9.30
N MET A 24 -26.51 -4.69 -7.98
CA MET A 24 -26.58 -3.58 -7.04
C MET A 24 -25.28 -2.78 -7.15
N THR A 25 -25.44 -1.53 -7.58
CA THR A 25 -24.43 -0.47 -7.74
C THR A 25 -23.18 -0.70 -6.89
N HIS A 26 -22.00 -0.71 -7.51
CA HIS A 26 -20.70 -0.79 -6.84
C HIS A 26 -20.71 -0.02 -5.51
N GLU A 27 -20.86 -0.75 -4.40
CA GLU A 27 -20.77 -0.18 -3.06
C GLU A 27 -19.30 0.20 -2.85
N THR A 28 -18.94 1.43 -3.24
CA THR A 28 -17.61 1.97 -3.02
C THR A 28 -17.29 1.88 -1.54
N SER A 29 -16.23 1.14 -1.22
CA SER A 29 -15.75 0.96 0.15
C SER A 29 -15.51 2.33 0.81
N THR A 30 -16.33 2.70 1.79
CA THR A 30 -16.16 3.96 2.54
C THR A 30 -14.78 4.02 3.21
N THR A 31 -14.29 2.86 3.65
CA THR A 31 -12.96 2.69 4.23
C THR A 31 -11.85 2.83 3.20
N GLY A 32 -12.02 2.28 2.00
CA GLY A 32 -11.11 2.44 0.86
C GLY A 32 -10.94 3.89 0.46
N THR A 33 -12.04 4.62 0.31
CA THR A 33 -12.03 6.05 0.00
C THR A 33 -11.34 6.86 1.12
N PHE A 34 -11.64 6.57 2.39
CA PHE A 34 -11.00 7.24 3.52
C PHE A 34 -9.48 7.01 3.56
N LEU A 35 -9.04 5.77 3.39
CA LEU A 35 -7.62 5.42 3.36
C LEU A 35 -6.91 6.06 2.16
N ALA A 36 -7.58 6.13 1.00
CA ALA A 36 -7.06 6.80 -0.19
C ALA A 36 -6.84 8.30 0.06
N ILE A 37 -7.82 9.00 0.65
CA ILE A 37 -7.70 10.42 0.99
C ILE A 37 -6.55 10.66 1.97
N ILE A 38 -6.41 9.84 3.03
CA ILE A 38 -5.31 9.95 3.99
C ILE A 38 -3.96 9.73 3.31
N MET A 39 -3.85 8.71 2.45
CA MET A 39 -2.59 8.40 1.78
C MET A 39 -2.18 9.54 0.84
N VAL A 40 -3.11 10.12 0.09
CA VAL A 40 -2.85 11.30 -0.76
C VAL A 40 -2.47 12.52 0.08
N ALA A 41 -3.18 12.77 1.18
CA ALA A 41 -2.87 13.88 2.08
C ALA A 41 -1.47 13.74 2.69
N LEU A 42 -1.10 12.55 3.16
CA LEU A 42 0.23 12.27 3.68
C LEU A 42 1.29 12.39 2.58
N TYR A 43 1.02 11.88 1.38
CA TYR A 43 1.91 12.01 0.22
C TYR A 43 2.26 13.47 -0.10
N LEU A 44 1.24 14.33 -0.14
CA LEU A 44 1.41 15.75 -0.36
C LEU A 44 2.13 16.43 0.81
N ALA A 45 1.74 16.12 2.05
CA ALA A 45 2.35 16.70 3.26
C ALA A 45 3.83 16.33 3.42
N ALA A 46 4.23 15.16 2.94
CA ALA A 46 5.62 14.72 2.95
C ALA A 46 6.45 15.39 1.85
N GLY A 47 5.84 16.04 0.85
CA GLY A 47 6.56 16.61 -0.30
C GLY A 47 6.70 15.66 -1.49
N GLY A 48 5.86 14.62 -1.57
CA GLY A 48 5.88 13.65 -2.68
C GLY A 48 5.70 14.27 -4.07
N LEU A 49 5.09 15.45 -4.17
CA LEU A 49 4.96 16.17 -5.44
C LEU A 49 6.32 16.62 -6.00
N GLU A 50 7.19 17.17 -5.15
CA GLU A 50 8.55 17.56 -5.54
C GLU A 50 9.36 16.34 -5.96
N LEU A 51 9.25 15.25 -5.19
CA LEU A 51 9.88 13.98 -5.53
C LEU A 51 9.42 13.45 -6.90
N THR A 52 8.12 13.49 -7.19
CA THR A 52 7.59 13.06 -8.49
C THR A 52 8.18 13.86 -9.63
N LEU A 53 8.19 15.19 -9.49
CA LEU A 53 8.71 16.09 -10.51
C LEU A 53 10.20 15.87 -10.76
N ASN A 54 11.00 15.68 -9.70
CA ASN A 54 12.41 15.34 -9.83
C ASN A 54 12.60 13.98 -10.52
N SER A 55 11.84 12.94 -10.16
CA SER A 55 11.91 11.64 -10.84
C SER A 55 11.57 11.72 -12.34
N PHE A 56 10.62 12.57 -12.72
CA PHE A 56 10.34 12.85 -14.15
C PHE A 56 11.52 13.52 -14.83
N TYR A 57 12.16 14.48 -14.17
CA TYR A 57 13.33 15.19 -14.71
C TYR A 57 14.54 14.27 -14.84
N ASP A 58 14.83 13.45 -13.83
CA ASP A 58 15.91 12.46 -13.82
C ASP A 58 15.72 11.39 -14.91
N SER A 59 14.48 11.03 -15.22
CA SER A 59 14.18 10.08 -16.29
C SER A 59 14.63 10.58 -17.67
N TYR A 60 14.64 11.91 -17.90
CA TYR A 60 15.18 12.49 -19.13
C TYR A 60 16.71 12.46 -19.21
N SER A 61 17.42 12.28 -18.08
CA SER A 61 18.86 12.03 -18.06
C SER A 61 19.19 10.62 -18.56
N LEU A 62 18.31 9.64 -18.25
CA LEU A 62 18.45 8.25 -18.71
C LEU A 62 18.06 8.07 -20.18
N TRP A 63 17.03 8.78 -20.66
CA TRP A 63 16.59 8.75 -22.05
C TRP A 63 16.52 10.17 -22.63
N PRO A 64 17.63 10.64 -23.22
CA PRO A 64 17.64 11.95 -23.86
C PRO A 64 16.90 11.86 -25.22
N ILE A 65 16.09 12.87 -25.52
CA ILE A 65 15.13 12.91 -26.66
C ILE A 65 15.79 12.73 -28.03
N ASP A 66 17.11 12.96 -28.12
CA ASP A 66 17.93 12.82 -29.32
C ASP A 66 18.24 11.35 -29.71
N ARG A 67 18.00 10.37 -28.83
CA ARG A 67 18.22 8.94 -29.15
C ARG A 67 16.91 8.14 -29.20
N VAL A 68 16.76 7.34 -30.27
CA VAL A 68 15.57 6.49 -30.53
C VAL A 68 15.52 5.26 -29.61
N LEU A 69 16.68 4.82 -29.10
CA LEU A 69 16.79 3.69 -28.18
C LEU A 69 17.75 4.06 -27.02
N PRO A 70 17.36 3.82 -25.76
CA PRO A 70 18.20 4.03 -24.59
C PRO A 70 19.32 2.98 -24.58
N VAL A 71 20.54 3.44 -24.34
CA VAL A 71 21.69 2.54 -24.17
C VAL A 71 21.71 2.14 -22.70
N PHE A 72 21.08 1.01 -22.38
CA PHE A 72 21.13 0.45 -21.03
C PHE A 72 22.48 -0.24 -20.80
N SER A 73 23.15 0.10 -19.70
CA SER A 73 24.29 -0.67 -19.18
C SER A 73 23.84 -2.10 -18.83
N GLU A 74 24.75 -3.09 -18.86
CA GLU A 74 24.49 -4.45 -18.32
C GLU A 74 24.03 -4.40 -16.86
N GLU A 75 24.39 -3.35 -16.11
CA GLU A 75 24.00 -3.12 -14.73
C GLU A 75 22.56 -2.58 -14.57
N ALA A 76 21.89 -2.19 -15.65
CA ALA A 76 20.50 -1.69 -15.57
C ALA A 76 19.53 -2.78 -15.08
N ALA A 77 19.78 -4.05 -15.44
CA ALA A 77 18.94 -5.17 -15.02
C ALA A 77 19.05 -5.46 -13.51
N THR A 78 20.24 -5.34 -12.94
CA THR A 78 20.47 -5.56 -11.51
C THR A 78 19.87 -4.43 -10.67
N VAL A 79 19.98 -3.18 -11.14
CA VAL A 79 19.35 -2.04 -10.46
C VAL A 79 17.82 -2.13 -10.52
N PHE A 80 17.25 -2.50 -11.66
CA PHE A 80 15.81 -2.73 -11.77
C PHE A 80 15.32 -3.82 -10.81
N LEU A 81 16.05 -4.93 -10.69
CA LEU A 81 15.74 -5.99 -9.73
C LEU A 81 15.82 -5.49 -8.28
N GLY A 82 16.80 -4.65 -7.96
CA GLY A 82 16.95 -4.01 -6.66
C GLY A 82 15.74 -3.13 -6.31
N LEU A 83 15.32 -2.28 -7.25
CA LEU A 83 14.14 -1.43 -7.09
C LEU A 83 12.86 -2.25 -6.92
N LEU A 84 12.68 -3.30 -7.71
CA LEU A 84 11.52 -4.19 -7.58
C LEU A 84 11.47 -4.87 -6.20
N THR A 85 12.59 -5.42 -5.77
CA THR A 85 12.71 -6.08 -4.46
C THR A 85 12.37 -5.11 -3.32
N GLN A 86 12.80 -3.86 -3.46
CA GLN A 86 12.56 -2.83 -2.47
C GLN A 86 11.10 -2.39 -2.41
N VAL A 87 10.47 -2.12 -3.55
CA VAL A 87 9.04 -1.80 -3.63
C VAL A 87 8.20 -2.93 -3.04
N LEU A 88 8.54 -4.18 -3.35
CA LEU A 88 7.85 -5.35 -2.80
C LEU A 88 8.01 -5.44 -1.28
N THR A 89 9.23 -5.21 -0.76
CA THR A 89 9.50 -5.24 0.68
C THR A 89 8.75 -4.14 1.42
N MET A 90 8.70 -2.92 0.88
CA MET A 90 7.93 -1.81 1.45
C MET A 90 6.43 -2.14 1.47
N ALA A 91 5.88 -2.64 0.36
CA ALA A 91 4.48 -3.03 0.26
C ALA A 91 4.11 -4.12 1.28
N LEU A 92 4.93 -5.17 1.40
CA LEU A 92 4.71 -6.24 2.36
C LEU A 92 4.79 -5.73 3.80
N THR A 93 5.77 -4.88 4.12
CA THR A 93 5.96 -4.32 5.46
C THR A 93 4.76 -3.46 5.89
N MET A 94 4.19 -2.68 4.97
CA MET A 94 2.97 -1.90 5.25
C MET A 94 1.75 -2.78 5.51
N VAL A 95 1.57 -3.87 4.75
CA VAL A 95 0.36 -4.70 4.81
C VAL A 95 0.40 -5.71 5.97
N PHE A 96 1.59 -6.17 6.35
CA PHE A 96 1.81 -7.18 7.40
C PHE A 96 1.08 -6.94 8.74
N PRO A 97 1.13 -5.74 9.37
CA PRO A 97 0.46 -5.50 10.65
C PRO A 97 -1.07 -5.62 10.55
N LEU A 98 -1.66 -5.17 9.44
CA LEU A 98 -3.10 -5.26 9.21
C LEU A 98 -3.56 -6.71 9.08
N ILE A 99 -2.80 -7.53 8.33
CA ILE A 99 -3.10 -8.95 8.15
C ILE A 99 -3.04 -9.70 9.48
N ILE A 100 -2.00 -9.45 10.31
CA ILE A 100 -1.86 -10.13 11.61
C ILE A 100 -3.05 -9.82 12.53
N CYS A 101 -3.44 -8.55 12.62
CA CYS A 101 -4.57 -8.17 13.46
C CYS A 101 -5.89 -8.80 13.01
N MET A 102 -6.13 -8.87 11.69
CA MET A 102 -7.30 -9.52 11.15
C MET A 102 -7.29 -11.04 11.38
N LEU A 103 -6.14 -11.68 11.17
CA LEU A 103 -5.96 -13.11 11.40
C LEU A 103 -6.20 -13.49 12.87
N LEU A 104 -5.69 -12.69 13.80
CA LEU A 104 -5.92 -12.88 15.24
C LEU A 104 -7.41 -12.73 15.58
N SER A 105 -8.11 -11.78 14.93
CA SER A 105 -9.54 -11.59 15.13
C SER A 105 -10.34 -12.80 14.66
N ASP A 106 -9.98 -13.36 13.49
CA ASP A 106 -10.58 -14.59 12.96
C ASP A 106 -10.37 -15.78 13.91
N LEU A 107 -9.16 -15.90 14.49
CA LEU A 107 -8.84 -16.95 15.45
C LEU A 107 -9.69 -16.84 16.72
N VAL A 108 -9.81 -15.65 17.30
CA VAL A 108 -10.63 -15.40 18.50
C VAL A 108 -12.10 -15.72 18.24
N LEU A 109 -12.63 -15.31 17.09
CA LEU A 109 -14.00 -15.60 16.69
C LEU A 109 -14.23 -17.11 16.49
N ALA A 110 -13.26 -17.82 15.91
CA ALA A 110 -13.34 -19.28 15.75
C ALA A 110 -13.38 -20.01 17.10
N PHE A 111 -12.60 -19.57 18.09
CA PHE A 111 -12.68 -20.10 19.45
C PHE A 111 -14.03 -19.82 20.10
N LEU A 112 -14.55 -18.59 19.95
CA LEU A 112 -15.83 -18.18 20.53
C LEU A 112 -17.00 -18.94 19.91
N ALA A 113 -16.93 -19.22 18.59
CA ALA A 113 -17.88 -20.04 17.87
C ALA A 113 -18.01 -21.46 18.45
N ARG A 114 -16.89 -22.05 18.87
CA ARG A 114 -16.89 -23.38 19.52
C ARG A 114 -17.40 -23.31 20.97
N ALA A 115 -17.18 -22.21 21.67
CA ALA A 115 -17.55 -22.06 23.07
C ALA A 115 -19.06 -21.82 23.30
N SER A 116 -19.74 -21.13 22.37
CA SER A 116 -21.17 -20.84 22.49
C SER A 116 -21.91 -21.03 21.15
N PRO A 117 -22.54 -22.21 20.93
CA PRO A 117 -23.27 -22.51 19.70
C PRO A 117 -24.64 -21.80 19.62
N HIS A 118 -25.10 -21.16 20.70
CA HIS A 118 -26.39 -20.46 20.76
C HIS A 118 -26.31 -19.00 20.26
N LEU A 119 -25.10 -18.46 20.06
CA LEU A 119 -24.92 -17.08 19.57
C LEU A 119 -24.89 -17.05 18.04
N ASN A 120 -25.49 -16.00 17.45
CA ASN A 120 -25.33 -15.71 16.03
C ASN A 120 -23.91 -15.16 15.78
N ILE A 121 -22.96 -16.08 15.60
CA ILE A 121 -21.53 -15.78 15.39
C ILE A 121 -21.31 -14.92 14.14
N PHE A 122 -22.16 -15.05 13.12
CA PHE A 122 -22.07 -14.23 11.92
C PHE A 122 -22.28 -12.74 12.24
N ALA A 123 -23.38 -12.40 12.93
CA ALA A 123 -23.64 -11.02 13.33
C ALA A 123 -22.57 -10.49 14.31
N LEU A 124 -22.11 -11.34 15.23
CA LEU A 124 -21.07 -10.98 16.20
C LEU A 124 -19.72 -10.72 15.51
N SER A 125 -19.37 -11.52 14.49
CA SER A 125 -18.12 -11.38 13.75
C SER A 125 -18.02 -10.03 13.03
N LEU A 126 -19.12 -9.53 12.46
CA LEU A 126 -19.17 -8.23 11.79
C LEU A 126 -18.90 -7.08 12.77
N ILE A 127 -19.54 -7.11 13.95
CA ILE A 127 -19.38 -6.08 14.99
C ILE A 127 -17.96 -6.10 15.54
N VAL A 128 -17.45 -7.28 15.89
CA VAL A 128 -16.09 -7.44 16.46
C VAL A 128 -15.02 -7.05 15.46
N LYS A 129 -15.08 -7.53 14.21
CA LYS A 129 -14.10 -7.18 13.17
C LYS A 129 -14.09 -5.69 12.87
N THR A 130 -15.26 -5.05 12.84
CA THR A 130 -15.35 -3.58 12.63
C THR A 130 -14.72 -2.81 13.80
N LEU A 131 -14.91 -3.26 15.04
CA LEU A 131 -14.35 -2.60 16.22
C LEU A 131 -12.82 -2.78 16.30
N VAL A 132 -12.32 -3.98 16.01
CA VAL A 132 -10.87 -4.23 15.92
C VAL A 132 -10.26 -3.42 14.79
N PHE A 133 -10.91 -3.38 13.62
CA PHE A 133 -10.44 -2.59 12.48
C PHE A 133 -10.30 -1.11 12.82
N SER A 134 -11.33 -0.52 13.43
CA SER A 134 -11.32 0.88 13.91
C SER A 134 -10.12 1.16 14.83
N LEU A 135 -9.88 0.30 15.82
CA LEU A 135 -8.77 0.45 16.75
C LEU A 135 -7.41 0.31 16.07
N VAL A 136 -7.27 -0.68 15.20
CA VAL A 136 -6.03 -0.93 14.44
C VAL A 136 -5.75 0.21 13.48
N LEU A 137 -6.77 0.81 12.86
CA LEU A 137 -6.61 1.92 11.92
C LEU A 137 -6.02 3.17 12.59
N VAL A 138 -6.40 3.45 13.84
CA VAL A 138 -5.82 4.57 14.61
C VAL A 138 -4.32 4.34 14.87
N LEU A 139 -3.95 3.12 15.29
CA LEU A 139 -2.55 2.76 15.48
C LEU A 139 -1.78 2.75 14.15
N TYR A 140 -2.43 2.29 13.08
CA TYR A 140 -1.87 2.25 11.73
C TYR A 140 -1.60 3.65 11.19
N ALA A 141 -2.45 4.64 11.46
CA ALA A 141 -2.22 6.02 11.05
C ALA A 141 -0.93 6.59 11.68
N ALA A 142 -0.69 6.33 12.96
CA ALA A 142 0.56 6.74 13.63
C ALA A 142 1.80 6.03 13.04
N PHE A 143 1.68 4.74 12.74
CA PHE A 143 2.72 3.98 12.05
C PHE A 143 3.00 4.53 10.65
N LEU A 144 1.97 4.86 9.88
CA LEU A 144 2.09 5.40 8.50
C LEU A 144 2.86 6.73 8.49
N ILE A 145 2.57 7.62 9.45
CA ILE A 145 3.27 8.90 9.58
C ILE A 145 4.76 8.69 9.92
N ALA A 146 5.06 7.80 10.87
CA ALA A 146 6.44 7.48 11.25
C ALA A 146 7.20 6.77 10.12
N TYR A 147 6.53 5.90 9.38
CA TYR A 147 7.10 5.17 8.26
C TYR A 147 7.39 6.09 7.06
N MET A 148 6.41 6.90 6.64
CA MET A 148 6.59 7.84 5.53
C MET A 148 7.67 8.87 5.80
N SER A 149 7.75 9.42 7.02
CA SER A 149 8.80 10.39 7.36
C SER A 149 10.20 9.79 7.30
N ARG A 150 10.35 8.47 7.54
CA ARG A 150 11.63 7.76 7.44
C ARG A 150 11.97 7.37 6.01
N ASP A 151 11.00 6.88 5.24
CA ASP A 151 11.22 6.38 3.88
C ASP A 151 11.28 7.49 2.81
N LEU A 152 10.70 8.67 3.05
CA LEU A 152 10.85 9.77 2.08
C LEU A 152 12.31 10.26 1.96
N GLY A 153 13.10 10.10 3.03
CA GLY A 153 14.55 10.31 2.99
C GLY A 153 15.26 9.31 2.09
N PHE A 154 14.74 8.08 2.00
CA PHE A 154 15.29 7.02 1.17
C PHE A 154 15.01 7.23 -0.33
N LEU A 155 13.84 7.77 -0.70
CA LEU A 155 13.53 8.07 -2.11
C LEU A 155 14.44 9.15 -2.72
N LYS A 156 14.99 10.06 -1.89
CA LYS A 156 16.05 11.00 -2.33
C LYS A 156 17.36 10.29 -2.67
N ASP A 157 17.67 9.18 -1.99
CA ASP A 157 18.85 8.35 -2.26
C ASP A 157 18.70 7.51 -3.53
N VAL A 158 17.47 7.16 -3.93
CA VAL A 158 17.22 6.44 -5.19
C VAL A 158 17.46 7.32 -6.41
N THR A 159 17.13 8.62 -6.34
CA THR A 159 17.49 9.60 -7.38
C THR A 159 19.01 9.64 -7.61
N GLN A 160 19.82 9.58 -6.54
CA GLN A 160 21.29 9.51 -6.68
C GLN A 160 21.76 8.22 -7.38
N GLN A 161 21.09 7.09 -7.15
CA GLN A 161 21.41 5.84 -7.84
C GLN A 161 21.00 5.85 -9.31
N ILE A 162 19.91 6.52 -9.67
CA ILE A 162 19.52 6.74 -11.07
C ILE A 162 20.58 7.56 -11.81
N GLU A 163 21.18 8.56 -11.15
CA GLU A 163 22.27 9.35 -11.68
C GLU A 163 23.56 8.53 -11.92
N ALA A 164 23.76 7.44 -11.15
CA ALA A 164 24.88 6.51 -11.32
C ALA A 164 24.68 5.50 -12.47
N ILE A 165 23.44 5.25 -12.90
CA ILE A 165 23.11 4.39 -14.06
C ILE A 165 23.24 5.16 -15.37
N GLY A 166 23.12 6.50 -15.32
CA GLY A 166 23.42 7.37 -16.46
C GLY A 166 24.88 7.24 -16.83
N CYS A 167 25.18 6.51 -17.91
CA CYS A 167 26.53 6.36 -18.46
C CYS A 167 27.09 7.74 -18.83
N ARG A 168 27.82 8.39 -17.92
CA ARG A 168 28.47 9.70 -18.14
C ARG A 168 29.51 9.67 -19.26
N ASP A 169 29.99 8.49 -19.65
CA ASP A 169 31.08 8.28 -20.60
C ASP A 169 30.69 7.45 -21.85
N CYS A 170 29.40 7.32 -22.17
CA CYS A 170 28.97 6.68 -23.42
C CYS A 170 29.03 7.70 -24.57
N LEU A 171 30.26 8.06 -24.93
CA LEU A 171 30.64 8.83 -26.13
C LEU A 171 30.35 8.03 -27.40
#